data_AF-A0A0A0NSF7-F1
#
_entry.id   AF-A0A0A0NSF7-F1
#
_cell.length_a   1.000
_cell.length_b   1.000
_cell.length_c   1.000
_cell.angle_alpha   90.00
_cell.angle_beta   90.00
_cell.angle_gamma   90.00
#
_symmetry.space_group_name_H-M   'P 1'
#
loop_
_entity.id
_entity.type
_entity.pdbx_description
1 polymer ?
#
loop_
_entity_poly.entity_id
_entity_poly.type
_entity_poly.pdbx_seq_one_letter_code
_entity_poly.pdbx_strand_id
1 'polypeptide(L)' 'MLALTGETRRWKPKKLRLRLFSAAARLVTTGRRHRLRMPDRCPWTHIITRAADRLHALPNPG' A
#
# COMPACT_ATOMS: atom_id res chain seq x y z
N MET A 1 7.21 -9.31 2.64
CA MET A 1 6.64 -8.37 1.64
C MET A 1 5.79 -9.16 0.63
N LEU A 2 4.59 -9.61 1.00
CA LEU A 2 3.81 -10.52 0.13
C LEU A 2 3.06 -9.81 -1.02
N ALA A 3 2.76 -8.52 -0.86
CA ALA A 3 1.86 -7.81 -1.78
C ALA A 3 2.54 -6.91 -2.81
N LEU A 4 3.85 -6.68 -2.69
CA LEU A 4 4.62 -5.86 -3.64
C LEU A 4 5.17 -6.75 -4.75
N THR A 5 4.94 -6.35 -6.01
CA THR A 5 5.34 -7.10 -7.20
C THR A 5 6.26 -6.32 -8.13
N GLY A 6 7.01 -7.04 -8.96
CA GLY A 6 7.92 -6.45 -9.94
C GLY A 6 9.08 -5.72 -9.26
N GLU A 7 9.42 -4.55 -9.79
CA GLU A 7 10.57 -3.77 -9.34
C GLU A 7 10.46 -3.31 -7.88
N THR A 8 9.24 -3.12 -7.37
CA THR A 8 8.97 -2.70 -5.99
C THR A 8 9.36 -3.74 -4.95
N ARG A 9 9.34 -5.03 -5.31
CA ARG A 9 9.82 -6.13 -4.46
C ARG A 9 11.35 -6.08 -4.26
N ARG A 10 12.08 -5.56 -5.25
CA ARG A 10 13.56 -5.50 -5.24
C ARG A 10 14.10 -4.30 -4.48
N TRP A 11 13.24 -3.39 -4.02
CA TRP A 11 13.68 -2.22 -3.28
C TRP A 11 14.25 -2.62 -1.92
N LYS A 12 15.36 -1.97 -1.54
CA LYS A 12 15.88 -2.09 -0.17
C LYS A 12 14.79 -1.71 0.85
N PRO A 13 14.63 -2.42 1.98
CA PRO A 13 13.55 -2.19 2.94
C PRO A 13 13.45 -0.73 3.41
N LYS A 14 14.58 -0.04 3.60
CA LYS A 14 14.62 1.38 3.99
C LYS A 14 13.98 2.29 2.93
N LYS A 15 14.27 2.06 1.64
CA LYS A 15 13.68 2.80 0.52
C LYS A 15 12.19 2.53 0.40
N LEU A 16 11.77 1.28 0.64
CA LEU A 16 10.35 0.95 0.66
C LEU A 16 9.62 1.68 1.79
N ARG A 17 10.11 1.57 3.03
CA ARG A 17 9.47 2.23 4.19
C ARG A 17 9.33 3.72 3.96
N LEU A 18 10.39 4.38 3.49
CA LEU A 18 10.34 5.80 3.18
C LEU A 18 9.20 6.09 2.20
N ARG A 19 9.14 5.40 1.05
CA ARG A 19 8.13 5.67 0.01
C ARG A 19 6.70 5.35 0.45
N LEU A 20 6.52 4.31 1.27
CA LEU A 20 5.20 3.91 1.78
C LEU A 20 4.67 4.90 2.82
N PHE A 21 5.54 5.37 3.73
CA PHE A 21 5.16 6.24 4.85
C PHE A 21 5.31 7.73 4.54
N SER A 22 6.07 8.11 3.52
CA SER A 22 6.19 9.51 3.06
C SER A 22 5.10 9.89 2.07
N ALA A 23 4.34 8.92 1.54
CA ALA A 23 3.20 9.22 0.69
C ALA A 23 2.14 9.93 1.53
N ALA A 24 1.77 11.15 1.11
CA ALA A 24 0.66 11.86 1.73
C ALA A 24 -0.62 11.05 1.47
N ALA A 25 -1.08 10.28 2.45
CA ALA A 25 -2.27 9.47 2.35
C ALA A 25 -3.09 9.61 3.63
N ARG A 26 -4.42 9.52 3.50
CA ARG A 26 -5.34 9.56 4.62
C ARG A 26 -5.91 8.17 4.84
N LEU A 27 -5.61 7.58 5.98
CA LEU A 27 -6.28 6.36 6.44
C LEU A 27 -7.60 6.76 7.10
N VAL A 28 -8.71 6.33 6.51
CA VAL A 28 -10.07 6.56 7.01
C VAL A 28 -10.57 5.23 7.57
N THR A 29 -10.93 5.21 8.84
CA THR A 29 -11.55 4.05 9.47
C THR A 29 -13.06 4.23 9.47
N THR A 30 -13.79 3.27 8.92
CA THR A 30 -15.26 3.28 8.83
C THR A 30 -15.79 1.97 9.39
N GLY A 31 -16.26 1.96 10.64
CA GLY A 31 -16.75 0.74 11.29
C GLY A 31 -15.75 -0.42 11.18
N ARG A 32 -16.09 -1.44 10.39
CA ARG A 32 -15.25 -2.63 10.14
C ARG A 32 -14.30 -2.52 8.93
N ARG A 33 -14.26 -1.39 8.23
CA ARG A 33 -13.50 -1.19 6.99
C ARG A 33 -12.49 -0.07 7.16
N HIS A 34 -11.25 -0.31 6.71
CA HIS A 34 -10.24 0.73 6.56
C HIS A 34 -10.15 1.13 5.09
N ARG A 35 -10.25 2.42 4.80
CA ARG A 35 -10.13 2.98 3.45
C ARG A 35 -8.90 3.86 3.40
N LEU A 36 -8.02 3.61 2.43
CA LEU A 36 -6.85 4.42 2.18
C LEU A 36 -7.17 5.42 1.07
N ARG A 37 -7.18 6.72 1.38
CA ARG A 37 -7.35 7.80 0.40
C ARG A 37 -5.99 8.38 0.06
N MET A 38 -5.65 8.37 -1.23
CA MET A 38 -4.42 8.96 -1.74
C MET A 38 -4.74 10.10 -2.69
N PRO A 39 -3.90 11.14 -2.75
CA PRO A 39 -3.98 12.17 -3.76
C PRO A 39 -3.53 11.60 -5.11
N ASP A 40 -4.25 11.97 -6.17
CA ASP A 40 -4.00 11.47 -7.53
C ASP A 40 -2.59 11.81 -8.05
N ARG A 41 -2.00 12.90 -7.57
CA ARG A 41 -0.67 13.36 -8.00
C ARG A 41 0.50 12.65 -7.32
N CYS A 42 0.26 11.80 -6.32
CA CYS A 42 1.39 11.10 -5.68
C CYS A 42 1.93 10.01 -6.61
N PRO A 43 3.24 9.99 -6.91
CA PRO A 43 3.83 9.07 -7.89
C PRO A 43 3.72 7.59 -7.49
N TRP A 44 3.52 7.30 -6.20
CA TRP A 44 3.47 5.94 -5.67
C TRP A 44 2.04 5.43 -5.42
N THR A 45 1.01 6.25 -5.70
CA THR A 45 -0.41 5.90 -5.44
C THR A 45 -0.78 4.54 -6.03
N HIS A 46 -0.47 4.33 -7.31
CA HIS A 46 -0.80 3.08 -8.00
C HIS A 46 -0.14 1.84 -7.37
N ILE A 47 1.07 1.98 -6.83
CA ILE A 47 1.81 0.88 -6.21
C ILE A 47 1.16 0.50 -4.89
N ILE A 48 0.84 1.49 -4.06
CA ILE A 48 0.31 1.26 -2.72
C ILE A 48 -1.13 0.76 -2.83
N THR A 49 -1.95 1.31 -3.73
CA THR A 49 -3.31 0.81 -4.00
C THR A 49 -3.28 -0.63 -4.48
N ARG A 50 -2.45 -0.98 -5.48
CA ARG A 50 -2.34 -2.38 -5.94
C ARG A 50 -1.86 -3.33 -4.86
N ALA A 51 -0.93 -2.90 -4.01
CA ALA A 51 -0.48 -3.71 -2.89
C ALA A 51 -1.60 -3.92 -1.86
N ALA A 52 -2.38 -2.88 -1.55
CA ALA A 52 -3.53 -2.98 -0.67
C ALA A 52 -4.62 -3.90 -1.24
N ASP A 53 -4.98 -3.74 -2.52
CA ASP A 53 -5.94 -4.61 -3.21
C ASP A 53 -5.51 -6.07 -3.17
N ARG A 54 -4.21 -6.33 -3.38
CA ARG A 54 -3.66 -7.68 -3.30
C ARG A 54 -3.69 -8.25 -1.88
N LEU A 55 -3.44 -7.43 -0.85
CA LEU A 55 -3.60 -7.87 0.55
C LEU A 55 -5.06 -8.20 0.85
N HIS A 56 -6.00 -7.39 0.38
CA HIS A 56 -7.44 -7.65 0.54
C HIS A 56 -7.92 -8.90 -0.20
N ALA A 57 -7.27 -9.26 -1.31
CA ALA A 57 -7.56 -10.48 -2.06
C ALA A 57 -6.96 -11.74 -1.43
N LEU A 58 -5.99 -11.62 -0.51
CA LEU A 58 -5.44 -12.79 0.17
C LEU A 58 -6.46 -13.31 1.20
N PRO A 59 -6.76 -14.62 1.20
CA PRO A 59 -7.57 -15.21 2.26
C PRO A 59 -6.84 -14.97 3.58
N ASN A 60 -7.60 -14.59 4.61
CA ASN A 60 -7.04 -14.38 5.93
C ASN A 60 -6.35 -15.71 6.36
N PRO A 61 -5.05 -15.71 6.65
CA PRO A 61 -4.41 -16.90 7.22
C PRO A 61 -5.01 -17.06 8.61
N GLY A 62 -6.01 -17.93 8.72
CA GLY A 62 -6.61 -18.33 9.99
C GLY A 62 -5.59 -19.00 10.88
#